data_AF-A0A1I5FM39-F1
#
_entry.id   AF-A0A1I5FM39-F1
#
_cell.length_a   1.000
_cell.length_b   1.000
_cell.length_c   1.000
_cell.angle_alpha   90.00
_cell.angle_beta   90.00
_cell.angle_gamma   90.00
#
_symmetry.space_group_name_H-M   'P 1'
#
loop_
_entity.id
_entity.type
_entity.pdbx_description
1 polymer ?
#
loop_
_entity_poly.entity_id
_entity_poly.type
_entity_poly.pdbx_seq_one_letter_code
_entity_poly.pdbx_strand_id
1 'polypeptide(L)'
;MIRVLIAIVLILMVITGVQSYRLSSAHGRIDAQQETIAGQGKKLSQKNSQLIALNILTQTSSQAQTQLYAAAERNGQLLRDRQRKIEELKRENEDLRRWSDTALPDPVIRLRQRPALAGGESYREWLSENHPLPAGSGSTAH
;
A
#
# COMPACT_ATOMS: atom_id res chain seq x y z
N MET A 1 23.48 -53.25 -82.86
CA MET A 1 22.30 -52.44 -82.51
C MET A 1 21.72 -52.82 -81.14
N ILE A 2 21.35 -54.09 -80.90
CA ILE A 2 20.75 -54.54 -79.62
C ILE A 2 21.63 -54.29 -78.38
N ARG A 3 22.94 -54.54 -78.46
CA ARG A 3 23.88 -54.32 -77.34
C ARG A 3 23.96 -52.85 -76.89
N VAL A 4 23.83 -51.91 -77.82
CA VAL A 4 23.86 -50.46 -77.54
C VAL A 4 22.55 -50.02 -76.88
N LEU A 5 21.41 -50.55 -77.33
CA LEU A 5 20.11 -50.33 -76.70
C LEU A 5 20.07 -50.83 -75.25
N ILE A 6 20.62 -52.02 -74.99
CA ILE A 6 20.70 -52.57 -73.62
C ILE A 6 21.58 -51.69 -72.73
N ALA A 7 22.72 -51.21 -73.23
CA ALA A 7 23.59 -50.31 -72.48
C ALA A 7 22.90 -48.99 -72.12
N ILE A 8 22.14 -48.41 -73.04
CA ILE A 8 21.38 -47.17 -72.81
C ILE A 8 20.27 -47.37 -71.77
N VAL A 9 19.55 -48.49 -71.84
CA VAL A 9 18.49 -48.83 -70.86
C VAL A 9 19.08 -49.03 -69.46
N LEU A 10 20.23 -49.70 -69.35
CA LEU A 10 20.91 -49.88 -68.06
C LEU A 10 21.36 -48.55 -67.45
N ILE A 11 21.90 -47.65 -68.27
CA ILE A 11 22.31 -46.31 -67.82
C ILE A 11 21.10 -45.50 -67.32
N LEU A 12 19.97 -45.55 -68.04
CA LEU A 12 18.73 -44.88 -67.63
C LEU A 12 18.20 -45.45 -66.30
N MET A 13 18.32 -46.77 -66.09
CA MET A 13 17.89 -47.43 -64.85
C MET A 13 18.74 -47.02 -63.65
N VAL A 14 20.06 -46.86 -63.84
CA VAL A 14 20.97 -46.35 -62.80
C VAL A 14 20.66 -44.89 -62.45
N ILE A 15 20.42 -44.04 -63.45
CA ILE A 15 20.12 -42.61 -63.23
C ILE A 15 18.81 -42.43 -62.45
N THR A 16 17.77 -43.18 -62.81
CA THR A 16 16.46 -43.15 -62.14
C THR A 16 16.53 -43.74 -60.72
N GLY A 17 17.30 -44.80 -60.51
CA GLY A 17 17.57 -45.35 -59.18
C GLY A 17 18.26 -44.35 -58.24
N VAL A 18 19.26 -43.62 -58.73
CA VAL A 18 19.98 -42.60 -57.95
C VAL A 18 19.08 -41.39 -57.62
N GLN A 19 18.23 -40.95 -58.56
CA GLN A 19 17.28 -39.88 -58.29
C GLN A 19 16.25 -40.27 -57.23
N SER A 20 15.71 -41.49 -57.29
CA SER A 20 14.81 -42.01 -56.26
C SER A 20 15.48 -42.13 -54.88
N TYR A 21 16.75 -42.54 -54.84
CA TYR A 21 17.51 -42.60 -53.58
C TYR A 21 17.76 -41.22 -52.97
N ARG A 22 18.09 -40.22 -53.80
CA ARG A 22 18.28 -38.83 -53.33
C ARG A 22 16.97 -38.20 -52.87
N LEU A 23 15.86 -38.50 -53.55
CA LEU A 23 14.54 -37.99 -53.17
C LEU A 23 14.03 -38.63 -51.87
N SER A 24 14.23 -39.94 -51.70
CA SER A 24 13.98 -40.67 -50.44
C SER A 24 14.82 -40.10 -49.28
N SER A 25 16.09 -39.80 -49.52
CA SER A 25 16.98 -39.21 -48.51
C SER A 25 16.61 -37.76 -48.16
N ALA A 26 15.95 -37.04 -49.07
CA ALA A 26 15.44 -35.70 -48.82
C ALA A 26 14.18 -35.69 -47.94
N HIS A 27 13.33 -36.72 -48.04
CA HIS A 27 12.11 -36.82 -47.21
C HIS A 27 12.46 -37.01 -45.73
N GLY A 28 13.44 -37.87 -45.41
CA GLY A 28 13.88 -38.06 -44.02
C GLY A 28 14.47 -36.80 -43.35
N ARG A 29 15.02 -35.87 -44.14
CA ARG A 29 15.51 -34.58 -43.63
C ARG A 29 14.39 -33.59 -43.37
N ILE A 30 13.33 -33.62 -44.17
CA ILE A 30 12.15 -32.76 -44.01
C ILE A 30 11.38 -33.19 -42.77
N ASP A 31 11.20 -34.50 -42.55
CA ASP A 31 10.50 -35.01 -41.35
C ASP A 31 11.27 -34.67 -40.06
N ALA A 32 12.60 -34.84 -40.06
CA ALA A 32 13.44 -34.45 -38.93
C ALA A 32 13.44 -32.94 -38.66
N GLN A 33 13.36 -32.12 -39.72
CA GLN A 33 13.22 -30.67 -39.60
C GLN A 33 11.84 -30.28 -39.07
N GLN A 34 10.77 -30.94 -39.54
CA GLN A 34 9.39 -30.71 -39.08
C GLN A 34 9.25 -31.04 -37.59
N GLU A 35 9.84 -32.15 -37.14
CA GLU A 35 9.85 -32.53 -35.72
C GLU A 35 10.65 -31.54 -34.87
N THR A 36 11.80 -31.08 -35.37
CA THR A 36 12.61 -30.07 -34.69
C THR A 36 11.87 -28.73 -34.57
N ILE A 37 11.21 -28.28 -35.64
CA ILE A 37 10.42 -27.04 -35.64
C ILE A 37 9.22 -27.17 -34.71
N ALA A 38 8.51 -28.31 -34.72
CA ALA A 38 7.41 -28.58 -33.80
C ALA A 38 7.88 -28.60 -32.34
N GLY A 39 9.04 -29.20 -32.06
CA GLY A 39 9.66 -29.22 -30.73
C GLY A 39 10.08 -27.83 -30.26
N GLN A 40 10.69 -27.03 -31.14
CA GLN A 40 11.05 -25.63 -30.87
C GLN A 40 9.81 -24.77 -30.63
N GLY A 41 8.75 -24.93 -31.43
CA GLY A 41 7.48 -24.23 -31.25
C GLY A 41 6.80 -24.57 -29.93
N LYS A 42 6.80 -25.85 -29.52
CA LYS A 42 6.30 -26.26 -28.20
C LYS A 42 7.12 -25.64 -27.06
N LYS A 43 8.45 -25.66 -27.17
CA LYS A 43 9.34 -25.07 -26.15
C LYS A 43 9.18 -23.56 -26.05
N LEU A 44 8.96 -22.88 -27.18
CA LEU A 44 8.72 -21.44 -27.22
C LEU A 44 7.36 -21.09 -26.62
N SER A 45 6.31 -21.85 -26.95
CA SER A 45 4.98 -21.70 -26.37
C SER A 45 5.00 -21.90 -24.84
N GLN A 46 5.72 -22.92 -24.36
CA GLN A 46 5.87 -23.19 -22.93
C GLN A 46 6.64 -22.09 -22.20
N LYS A 47 7.70 -21.54 -22.81
CA LYS A 47 8.42 -20.39 -22.23
C LYS A 47 7.55 -19.13 -22.23
N ASN A 48 6.78 -18.90 -23.29
CA ASN A 48 5.89 -17.74 -23.37
C ASN A 48 4.78 -17.81 -22.31
N SER A 49 4.17 -18.98 -22.10
CA SER A 49 3.17 -19.15 -21.05
C SER A 49 3.76 -18.98 -19.64
N GLN A 50 4.99 -19.45 -19.40
CA GLN A 50 5.72 -19.21 -18.15
C GLN A 50 6.01 -17.72 -17.93
N LEU A 51 6.44 -17.00 -18.97
CA LEU A 51 6.68 -15.56 -18.89
C LEU A 51 5.39 -14.77 -18.62
N ILE A 52 4.29 -15.14 -19.27
CA ILE A 52 2.97 -14.52 -19.02
C ILE A 52 2.54 -14.79 -17.57
N ALA A 53 2.64 -16.03 -17.09
CA ALA A 53 2.29 -16.39 -15.71
C ALA A 53 3.15 -15.64 -14.69
N LEU A 54 4.47 -15.54 -14.94
CA LEU A 54 5.38 -14.79 -14.10
C LEU A 54 5.05 -13.30 -14.11
N ASN A 55 4.79 -12.71 -15.29
CA ASN A 55 4.42 -11.31 -15.41
C ASN A 55 3.12 -11.00 -14.64
N ILE A 56 2.11 -11.86 -14.75
CA ILE A 56 0.86 -11.72 -13.98
C ILE A 56 1.15 -11.80 -12.47
N LEU A 57 1.95 -12.77 -12.04
CA LEU A 57 2.30 -12.93 -10.62
C LEU A 57 3.12 -11.74 -10.10
N THR A 58 4.11 -11.26 -10.85
CA THR A 58 4.94 -10.11 -10.47
C THR A 58 4.13 -8.82 -10.48
N GLN A 59 3.26 -8.61 -11.46
CA GLN A 59 2.40 -7.43 -11.54
C GLN A 59 1.41 -7.38 -10.38
N THR A 60 0.77 -8.51 -10.06
CA THR A 60 -0.17 -8.61 -8.92
C THR A 60 0.55 -8.49 -7.58
N SER A 61 1.73 -9.13 -7.43
CA SER A 61 2.55 -9.03 -6.23
C SER A 61 3.05 -7.60 -5.99
N SER A 62 3.51 -6.90 -7.03
CA SER A 62 3.96 -5.50 -6.94
C SER A 62 2.84 -4.56 -6.52
N GLN A 63 1.64 -4.73 -7.08
CA GLN A 63 0.46 -3.96 -6.68
C GLN A 63 0.04 -4.25 -5.24
N ALA A 64 -0.01 -5.53 -4.84
CA ALA A 64 -0.34 -5.93 -3.48
C ALA A 64 0.70 -5.40 -2.48
N GLN A 65 1.98 -5.45 -2.82
CA GLN A 65 3.07 -4.93 -1.98
C GLN A 65 2.99 -3.41 -1.84
N THR A 66 2.71 -2.68 -2.93
CA THR A 66 2.52 -1.23 -2.89
C THR A 66 1.32 -0.85 -2.00
N GLN A 67 0.22 -1.59 -2.11
CA GLN A 67 -0.95 -1.38 -1.25
C GLN A 67 -0.67 -1.67 0.22
N LEU A 68 0.09 -2.73 0.52
CA LEU A 68 0.52 -3.05 1.88
C LEU A 68 1.41 -1.96 2.47
N TYR A 69 2.39 -1.45 1.71
CA TYR A 69 3.22 -0.32 2.13
C TYR A 69 2.38 0.95 2.36
N ALA A 70 1.45 1.27 1.45
CA ALA A 70 0.56 2.42 1.60
C ALA A 70 -0.41 2.27 2.79
N ALA A 71 -0.84 1.06 3.12
CA ALA A 71 -1.64 0.78 4.30
C ALA A 71 -0.80 0.88 5.59
N ALA A 72 0.43 0.37 5.58
CA ALA A 72 1.36 0.45 6.69
C ALA A 72 1.72 1.92 7.01
N GLU A 73 2.00 2.74 5.99
CA GLU A 73 2.29 4.16 6.18
C GLU A 73 1.08 4.91 6.77
N ARG A 74 -0.13 4.67 6.23
CA ARG A 74 -1.36 5.27 6.77
C ARG A 74 -1.61 4.88 8.23
N ASN A 75 -1.41 3.60 8.57
CA ASN A 75 -1.54 3.13 9.95
C ASN A 75 -0.47 3.76 10.85
N GLY A 76 0.77 3.90 10.37
CA GLY A 76 1.86 4.58 11.09
C GLY A 76 1.54 6.04 11.39
N GLN A 77 0.98 6.77 10.40
CA GLN A 77 0.53 8.15 10.60
C GLN A 77 -0.60 8.23 11.63
N LEU A 78 -1.63 7.38 11.50
CA LEU A 78 -2.75 7.35 12.43
C LEU A 78 -2.28 7.05 13.87
N LEU A 79 -1.34 6.11 14.04
CA LEU A 79 -0.77 5.78 15.35
C LEU A 79 -0.02 6.98 15.96
N ARG A 80 0.78 7.68 15.16
CA ARG A 80 1.48 8.90 15.63
C ARG A 80 0.50 9.99 16.05
N ASP A 81 -0.59 10.17 15.31
CA ASP A 81 -1.62 11.16 15.64
C ASP A 81 -2.38 10.78 16.91
N ARG A 82 -2.73 9.50 17.06
CA ARG A 82 -3.35 8.97 18.29
C ARG A 82 -2.44 9.16 19.50
N GLN A 83 -1.15 8.85 19.36
CA GLN A 83 -0.19 9.03 20.44
C GLN A 83 -0.08 10.49 20.86
N ARG A 84 0.07 11.41 19.90
CA ARG A 84 0.09 12.86 20.19
C ARG A 84 -1.19 13.30 20.90
N LYS A 85 -2.36 12.81 20.46
CA LYS A 85 -3.63 13.19 21.10
C LYS A 85 -3.74 12.65 22.52
N ILE A 86 -3.27 11.43 22.79
CA ILE A 86 -3.25 10.87 24.14
C ILE A 86 -2.32 11.69 25.05
N GLU A 87 -1.14 12.07 24.56
CA GLU A 87 -0.20 12.89 25.34
C GLU A 87 -0.76 14.29 25.63
N GLU A 88 -1.41 14.92 24.66
CA GLU A 88 -2.10 16.19 24.84
C GLU A 88 -3.21 16.08 25.89
N LEU A 89 -4.11 15.11 25.75
CA LEU A 89 -5.20 14.87 26.70
C LEU A 89 -4.67 14.55 28.11
N LYS A 90 -3.55 13.83 28.22
CA LYS A 90 -2.91 13.55 29.50
C LYS A 90 -2.40 14.85 30.14
N ARG A 91 -1.74 15.71 29.38
CA ARG A 91 -1.25 17.01 29.87
C ARG A 91 -2.41 17.90 30.31
N GLU A 92 -3.45 18.01 29.49
CA GLU A 92 -4.66 18.75 29.84
C GLU A 92 -5.30 18.22 31.13
N ASN A 93 -5.36 16.89 31.31
CA ASN A 93 -5.90 16.29 32.53
C ASN A 93 -5.05 16.62 33.77
N GLU A 94 -3.72 16.55 33.65
CA GLU A 94 -2.80 16.94 34.73
C GLU A 94 -2.92 18.43 35.08
N ASP A 95 -3.05 19.30 34.08
CA ASP A 95 -3.24 20.74 34.26
C ASP A 95 -4.58 21.06 34.94
N LEU A 96 -5.67 20.39 34.53
CA LEU A 96 -6.97 20.50 35.18
C LEU A 96 -6.92 20.04 36.63
N ARG A 97 -6.24 18.93 36.91
CA ARG A 97 -6.08 18.42 38.28
C ARG A 97 -5.27 19.39 39.14
N ARG A 98 -4.20 19.95 38.58
CA ARG A 98 -3.39 20.97 39.26
C ARG A 98 -4.20 22.23 39.54
N TRP A 99 -5.03 22.67 38.61
CA TRP A 99 -5.94 23.80 38.80
C TRP A 99 -6.96 23.52 39.90
N SER A 100 -7.57 22.33 39.93
CA SER A 100 -8.53 21.97 40.98
C SER A 100 -7.89 21.81 42.36
N ASP A 101 -6.65 21.33 42.42
CA ASP A 101 -5.90 21.15 43.66
C ASP A 101 -5.32 22.49 44.18
N THR A 102 -5.27 23.52 43.33
CA THR A 102 -4.84 24.87 43.75
C THR A 102 -5.89 25.46 44.67
N ALA A 103 -5.47 25.88 45.88
CA ALA A 103 -6.36 26.51 46.84
C ALA A 103 -7.07 27.71 46.20
N LEU A 104 -8.40 27.77 46.33
CA LEU A 104 -9.18 28.88 45.79
C LEU A 104 -8.65 30.19 46.38
N PRO A 105 -8.44 31.23 45.55
CA PRO A 105 -8.00 32.53 46.05
C PRO A 105 -8.96 33.06 47.12
N ASP A 106 -8.43 33.66 48.18
CA ASP A 106 -9.18 34.28 49.27
C ASP A 106 -10.39 35.14 48.82
N PRO A 107 -10.32 35.92 47.72
CA PRO A 107 -11.47 36.65 47.20
C PRO A 107 -12.68 35.77 46.84
N VAL A 108 -12.44 34.57 46.29
CA VAL A 108 -13.50 33.62 45.90
C VAL A 108 -14.09 32.93 47.14
N ILE A 109 -13.26 32.64 48.14
CA ILE A 109 -13.72 32.08 49.42
C ILE A 109 -14.61 33.08 50.15
N ARG A 110 -14.24 34.38 50.19
CA ARG A 110 -15.07 35.44 50.79
C ARG A 110 -16.41 35.64 50.08
N LEU A 111 -16.44 35.49 48.75
CA LEU A 111 -17.68 35.51 47.97
C LEU A 111 -18.61 34.33 48.30
N ARG A 112 -18.04 33.15 48.59
CA ARG A 112 -18.80 31.96 48.98
C ARG A 112 -19.28 32.02 50.44
N GLN A 113 -18.57 32.74 51.31
CA GLN A 113 -18.98 32.98 52.70
C GLN A 113 -20.04 34.10 52.83
N ARG A 114 -20.95 34.22 51.87
CA ARG A 114 -22.02 35.22 51.95
C ARG A 114 -23.00 34.90 53.11
N PRO A 115 -23.40 35.91 53.90
CA PRO A 115 -24.56 35.79 54.78
C PRO A 115 -25.84 35.60 53.95
N ALA A 116 -26.88 35.02 54.55
CA ALA A 116 -28.16 34.81 53.90
C ALA A 116 -28.86 36.16 53.61
N LEU A 117 -28.58 36.74 52.45
CA LEU A 117 -29.19 38.00 51.99
C LEU A 117 -30.56 37.70 51.39
N ALA A 118 -31.62 38.28 51.97
CA ALA A 118 -33.02 38.00 51.63
C ALA A 118 -33.54 38.84 50.44
N GLY A 119 -32.73 39.06 49.41
CA GLY A 119 -33.13 39.76 48.18
C GLY A 119 -32.14 40.83 47.67
N GLY A 120 -32.43 41.41 46.50
CA GLY A 120 -31.52 42.29 45.76
C GLY A 120 -31.18 43.62 46.43
N GLU A 121 -32.06 44.17 47.27
CA GLU A 121 -31.80 45.40 48.03
C GLU A 121 -30.76 45.16 49.14
N SER A 122 -30.94 44.10 49.94
CA SER A 122 -29.98 43.70 50.98
C SER A 122 -28.58 43.38 50.42
N TYR A 123 -28.51 42.96 49.15
CA TYR A 123 -27.25 42.77 48.43
C TYR A 123 -26.51 44.08 48.13
N ARG A 124 -27.23 45.14 47.75
CA ARG A 124 -26.65 46.45 47.46
C ARG A 124 -26.17 47.15 48.73
N GLU A 125 -26.92 47.02 49.81
CA GLU A 125 -26.59 47.60 51.11
C GLU A 125 -25.32 46.96 51.70
N TRP A 126 -25.23 45.63 51.67
CA TRP A 126 -24.02 44.89 52.09
C TRP A 126 -22.76 45.27 51.29
N LEU A 127 -22.89 45.54 49.99
CA LEU A 127 -21.77 46.02 49.17
C LEU A 127 -21.37 47.47 49.50
N SER A 128 -22.33 48.32 49.90
CA SER A 128 -22.05 49.72 50.26
C SER A 128 -21.38 49.87 51.62
N GLU A 129 -21.58 48.92 52.54
CA GLU A 129 -21.14 48.97 53.93
C GLU A 129 -19.68 48.48 54.10
N ASN A 130 -18.76 48.94 53.24
CA ASN A 130 -17.32 48.62 53.25
C ASN A 130 -16.93 47.17 52.85
N HIS A 131 -17.73 46.50 52.01
CA HIS A 131 -17.30 45.26 51.30
C HIS A 131 -17.12 45.46 49.79
N PRO A 132 -16.32 46.44 49.31
CA PRO A 132 -16.05 46.58 47.89
C PRO A 132 -15.34 45.33 47.37
N LEU A 133 -15.82 44.80 46.26
CA LEU A 133 -15.15 43.72 45.54
C LEU A 133 -13.78 44.24 45.08
N PRO A 134 -12.67 43.56 45.40
CA PRO A 134 -11.37 43.92 44.82
C PRO A 134 -11.49 43.86 43.30
N ALA A 135 -10.95 44.86 42.60
CA ALA A 135 -10.83 44.79 41.15
C ALA A 135 -10.08 43.50 40.82
N GLY A 136 -10.75 42.56 40.15
CA GLY A 136 -10.15 41.29 39.78
C GLY A 136 -8.83 41.57 39.10
N SER A 137 -7.75 40.98 39.61
CA SER A 137 -6.43 41.06 38.98
C SER A 137 -6.56 40.40 37.62
N GLY A 138 -6.89 41.22 36.61
CA GLY A 138 -6.80 40.85 35.22
C GLY A 138 -5.37 40.43 34.98
N SER A 139 -5.18 39.14 34.76
CA SER A 139 -3.93 38.59 34.25
C SER A 139 -3.71 39.20 32.87
N THR A 140 -3.06 40.37 32.83
CA THR A 140 -2.42 40.88 31.62
C THR A 140 -1.16 40.04 31.41
N ALA A 141 -1.33 38.88 30.79
CA ALA A 141 -0.23 38.20 30.12
C ALA A 141 -0.04 38.89 28.78
N HIS A 142 1.03 39.68 28.68
CA HIS A 142 1.65 40.10 27.42
C HIS A 142 2.68 39.04 26.99
#